data_AF-A0A969LLK3-F1
#
_entry.id   AF-A0A969LLK3-F1
#
_cell.length_a   1.000
_cell.length_b   1.000
_cell.length_c   1.000
_cell.angle_alpha   90.00
_cell.angle_beta   90.00
_cell.angle_gamma   90.00
#
_symmetry.space_group_name_H-M   'P 1'
#
loop_
_entity.id
_entity.type
_entity.pdbx_description
1 polymer ?
#
loop_
_entity_poly.entity_id
_entity_poly.type
_entity_poly.pdbx_seq_one_letter_code
_entity_poly.pdbx_strand_id
1 'polypeptide(L)'
;MLLPALATPCDDSLSQQVQDIHRQLLREPLRCAHANAPQIVSWSLAIPAVEPLAVLRQVNRPELRHFYWESPARDEAIAALGTTGLTAIDAPDRFARAQAWLDEVRAHCRAGGDRPLPFAGAHFLASFTFFHQADLGLPVPACHRSTC
;
A
#
# COMPACT_ATOMS: atom_id res chain seq x y z
N MET A 1 -3.51 -29.35 22.14
CA MET A 1 -2.48 -29.27 21.09
C MET A 1 -2.22 -27.81 20.82
N LEU A 2 -1.14 -27.27 21.39
CA LEU A 2 -0.67 -25.90 21.14
C LEU A 2 0.19 -25.94 19.87
N LEU A 3 -0.15 -25.16 18.84
CA LEU A 3 0.78 -24.93 17.73
C LEU A 3 2.02 -24.22 18.30
N PRO A 4 3.24 -24.63 17.93
CA PRO A 4 4.42 -23.87 18.29
C PRO A 4 4.35 -22.51 17.59
N ALA A 5 4.59 -21.44 18.34
CA ALA A 5 4.90 -20.15 17.77
C ALA A 5 6.11 -20.36 16.85
N LEU A 6 5.90 -20.19 15.55
CA LEU A 6 6.99 -20.08 14.59
C LEU A 6 7.77 -18.83 14.98
N ALA A 7 8.82 -19.02 15.78
CA ALA A 7 9.85 -18.01 15.95
C ALA A 7 10.55 -17.92 14.60
N THR A 8 10.04 -17.06 13.72
CA THR A 8 10.74 -16.67 12.51
C THR A 8 12.09 -16.11 12.96
N PRO A 9 13.23 -16.65 12.50
CA PRO A 9 14.51 -16.05 12.80
C PRO A 9 14.43 -14.59 12.35
N CYS A 10 14.65 -13.67 13.29
CA CYS A 10 14.73 -12.26 12.98
C CYS A 10 15.93 -12.12 12.05
N ASP A 11 15.70 -11.76 10.79
CA ASP A 11 16.80 -11.44 9.89
C ASP A 11 17.38 -10.11 10.37
N ASP A 12 18.49 -10.19 11.10
CA ASP A 12 19.20 -9.04 11.67
C ASP A 12 19.52 -8.00 10.59
N SER A 13 19.72 -8.42 9.33
CA SER A 13 19.95 -7.51 8.20
C SER A 13 18.70 -6.72 7.83
N LEU A 14 17.51 -7.34 7.78
CA LEU A 14 16.25 -6.63 7.51
C LEU A 14 15.91 -5.67 8.63
N SER A 15 16.11 -6.09 9.88
CA SER A 15 15.89 -5.25 11.05
C SER A 15 16.79 -4.01 11.01
N GLN A 16 18.06 -4.19 10.67
CA GLN A 16 19.00 -3.08 10.50
C GLN A 16 18.58 -2.16 9.34
N GLN A 17 18.18 -2.72 8.20
CA GLN A 17 17.70 -1.95 7.05
C GLN A 17 16.47 -1.09 7.39
N VAL A 18 15.48 -1.64 8.10
CA VAL A 18 14.29 -0.88 8.54
C VAL A 18 14.68 0.28 9.46
N GLN A 19 15.62 0.06 10.40
CA GLN A 19 16.11 1.12 11.28
C GLN A 19 16.84 2.22 10.50
N ASP A 20 17.62 1.85 9.49
CA ASP A 20 18.34 2.80 8.65
C ASP A 20 17.38 3.63 7.78
N ILE A 21 16.34 3.01 7.23
CA ILE A 21 15.25 3.70 6.51
C ILE A 21 14.58 4.71 7.44
N HIS A 22 14.16 4.27 8.63
CA HIS A 22 13.51 5.16 9.60
C HIS A 22 14.41 6.34 9.96
N ARG A 23 15.71 6.09 10.20
CA ARG A 23 16.69 7.14 10.50
C ARG A 23 16.88 8.11 9.32
N GLN A 24 16.87 7.61 8.09
CA GLN A 24 16.99 8.46 6.90
C GLN A 24 15.74 9.33 6.72
N LEU A 25 14.54 8.76 6.87
CA LEU A 25 13.27 9.49 6.81
C LEU A 25 13.18 10.61 7.86
N LEU A 26 13.78 10.41 9.04
CA LEU A 26 13.85 11.44 10.09
C LEU A 26 14.92 12.52 9.83
N ARG A 27 15.94 12.24 9.02
CA ARG A 27 17.09 13.14 8.80
C ARG A 27 16.92 14.03 7.58
N GLU A 28 16.21 13.56 6.56
CA GLU A 28 15.97 14.33 5.36
C GLU A 28 14.74 15.24 5.56
N PRO A 29 14.90 16.58 5.57
CA PRO A 29 13.74 17.43 5.35
C PRO A 29 13.26 17.12 3.95
N LEU A 30 12.03 16.59 3.82
CA LEU A 30 11.40 16.37 2.53
C LEU A 30 11.31 17.73 1.84
N ARG A 31 12.28 18.01 0.95
CA ARG A 31 12.47 19.34 0.38
C ARG A 31 11.28 19.64 -0.51
N CYS A 32 10.45 20.57 -0.07
CA CYS A 32 9.33 21.08 -0.84
C CYS A 32 9.88 21.85 -2.05
N ALA A 33 9.90 21.21 -3.23
CA ALA A 33 10.24 21.89 -4.47
C ALA A 33 9.15 22.90 -4.87
N HIS A 34 7.89 22.68 -4.47
CA HIS A 34 6.78 23.58 -4.72
C HIS A 34 5.79 23.58 -3.54
N ALA A 35 5.69 24.73 -2.86
CA ALA A 35 4.63 25.13 -1.91
C ALA A 35 4.46 24.28 -0.62
N ASN A 36 3.78 24.84 0.37
CA ASN A 36 3.55 24.31 1.73
C ASN A 36 2.69 23.03 1.79
N ALA A 37 2.83 22.10 0.85
CA ALA A 37 2.03 20.88 0.75
C ALA A 37 2.78 19.66 1.32
N PRO A 38 2.07 18.74 2.02
CA PRO A 38 2.66 17.50 2.51
C PRO A 38 3.21 16.64 1.36
N GLN A 39 4.37 16.00 1.57
CA GLN A 39 5.00 15.09 0.61
C GLN A 39 4.83 13.63 1.08
N ILE A 40 4.73 12.71 0.13
CA ILE A 40 4.67 11.26 0.41
C ILE A 40 5.97 10.63 -0.05
N VAL A 41 6.65 9.89 0.83
CA VAL A 41 7.80 9.07 0.45
C VAL A 41 7.35 7.63 0.25
N SER A 42 7.62 7.08 -0.92
CA SER A 42 7.47 5.65 -1.20
C SER A 42 8.83 4.98 -1.10
N TRP A 43 8.96 4.02 -0.19
CA TRP A 43 10.17 3.24 0.00
C TRP A 43 9.91 1.78 -0.33
N SER A 44 10.79 1.18 -1.14
CA SER A 44 10.67 -0.22 -1.55
C SER A 44 11.82 -1.04 -0.96
N LEU A 45 11.48 -2.18 -0.36
CA LEU A 45 12.42 -3.09 0.28
C LEU A 45 12.14 -4.52 -0.19
N ALA A 46 13.19 -5.22 -0.62
CA ALA A 46 13.09 -6.65 -0.89
C ALA A 46 13.05 -7.41 0.45
N ILE A 47 12.09 -8.32 0.58
CA ILE A 47 11.92 -9.18 1.76
C ILE A 47 11.92 -10.65 1.33
N PRO A 48 12.19 -11.59 2.25
CA PRO A 48 11.94 -13.01 2.00
C PRO A 48 10.50 -13.24 1.54
N ALA A 49 10.31 -14.27 0.70
CA ALA A 49 8.98 -14.62 0.22
C ALA A 49 8.05 -14.95 1.40
N VAL A 50 6.86 -14.36 1.36
CA VAL A 50 5.79 -14.56 2.36
C VAL A 50 4.49 -14.82 1.64
N GLU A 51 3.53 -15.46 2.32
CA GLU A 51 2.16 -15.58 1.84
C GLU A 51 1.40 -14.28 2.22
N PRO A 52 1.07 -13.38 1.27
CA PRO A 52 0.61 -12.04 1.61
C PRO A 52 -0.73 -12.01 2.37
N LEU A 53 -1.63 -12.96 2.13
CA LEU A 53 -2.91 -13.02 2.81
C LEU A 53 -2.75 -13.46 4.27
N ALA A 54 -1.87 -14.42 4.54
CA ALA A 54 -1.51 -14.83 5.90
C ALA A 54 -0.90 -13.68 6.69
N VAL A 55 0.00 -12.91 6.07
CA VAL A 55 0.57 -11.71 6.69
C VAL A 55 -0.55 -10.72 7.05
N LEU A 56 -1.42 -10.38 6.09
CA LEU A 56 -2.53 -9.46 6.33
C LEU A 56 -3.45 -9.91 7.46
N ARG A 57 -3.74 -11.22 7.56
CA ARG A 57 -4.52 -11.80 8.66
C ARG A 57 -3.83 -11.66 10.01
N GLN A 58 -2.50 -11.80 10.06
CA GLN A 58 -1.72 -11.70 11.28
C GLN A 58 -1.58 -10.26 11.79
N VAL A 59 -1.42 -9.30 10.88
CA VAL A 59 -1.25 -7.87 11.23
C VAL A 59 -2.56 -7.07 11.21
N ASN A 60 -3.69 -7.75 11.00
CA ASN A 60 -5.02 -7.17 10.88
C ASN A 60 -5.35 -6.24 12.05
N ARG A 61 -5.67 -4.98 11.74
CA ARG A 61 -6.11 -3.96 12.69
C ARG A 61 -7.49 -3.48 12.27
N PRO A 62 -8.59 -3.84 12.96
CA PRO A 62 -9.96 -3.52 12.54
C PRO A 62 -10.22 -2.03 12.25
N GLU A 63 -9.48 -1.15 12.90
CA GLU A 63 -9.52 0.30 12.74
C GLU A 63 -8.81 0.81 11.48
N LEU A 64 -7.95 0.00 10.86
CA LEU A 64 -7.24 0.32 9.63
C LEU A 64 -7.95 -0.27 8.41
N ARG A 65 -7.82 0.43 7.28
CA ARG A 65 -8.26 -0.15 6.00
C ARG A 65 -7.30 -1.24 5.56
N HIS A 66 -7.86 -2.28 4.97
CA HIS A 66 -7.12 -3.38 4.35
C HIS A 66 -7.47 -3.45 2.87
N PHE A 67 -6.50 -3.86 2.07
CA PHE A 67 -6.71 -4.18 0.68
C PHE A 67 -5.94 -5.45 0.33
N TYR A 68 -6.58 -6.33 -0.42
CA TYR A 68 -5.96 -7.53 -0.97
C TYR A 68 -6.35 -7.68 -2.43
N TRP A 69 -5.36 -8.01 -3.26
CA TRP A 69 -5.53 -8.34 -4.66
C TRP A 69 -4.53 -9.41 -5.06
N GLU A 70 -4.94 -10.33 -5.91
CA GLU A 70 -4.08 -11.37 -6.46
C GLU A 70 -4.36 -11.57 -7.95
N SER A 71 -3.32 -11.93 -8.69
CA SER A 71 -3.40 -12.36 -10.07
C SER A 71 -2.57 -13.62 -10.26
N PRO A 72 -3.19 -14.81 -10.21
CA PRO A 72 -2.49 -16.07 -10.45
C PRO A 72 -1.83 -16.14 -11.83
N ALA A 73 -2.42 -15.48 -12.84
CA ALA A 73 -1.87 -15.42 -14.19
C ALA A 73 -0.56 -14.61 -14.27
N ARG A 74 -0.30 -13.73 -13.29
CA ARG A 74 0.90 -12.90 -13.21
C ARG A 74 1.85 -13.33 -12.09
N ASP A 75 1.47 -14.33 -11.30
CA ASP A 75 2.17 -14.71 -10.06
C ASP A 75 2.39 -13.51 -9.12
N GLU A 76 1.36 -12.67 -8.98
CA GLU A 76 1.41 -11.41 -8.24
C GLU A 76 0.32 -11.37 -7.16
N ALA A 77 0.67 -10.86 -5.98
CA ALA A 77 -0.28 -10.55 -4.92
C ALA A 77 0.13 -9.30 -4.16
N ILE A 78 -0.87 -8.49 -3.77
CA ILE A 78 -0.72 -7.25 -3.01
C ILE A 78 -1.54 -7.37 -1.74
N ALA A 79 -0.88 -7.22 -0.59
CA ALA A 79 -1.51 -7.02 0.70
C ALA A 79 -1.14 -5.61 1.21
N ALA A 80 -2.14 -4.78 1.50
CA ALA A 80 -1.93 -3.43 2.00
C ALA A 80 -2.73 -3.18 3.28
N LEU A 81 -2.13 -2.40 4.18
CA LEU A 81 -2.63 -2.06 5.51
C LEU A 81 -2.51 -0.54 5.72
N GLY A 82 -3.56 0.08 6.25
CA GLY A 82 -3.59 1.52 6.53
C GLY A 82 -3.98 2.36 5.31
N THR A 83 -3.81 3.68 5.43
CA THR A 83 -4.15 4.63 4.36
C THR A 83 -3.29 5.88 4.46
N THR A 84 -2.61 6.24 3.38
CA THR A 84 -1.85 7.51 3.27
C THR A 84 -2.69 8.64 2.66
N GLY A 85 -3.58 8.31 1.73
CA GLY A 85 -4.54 9.22 1.11
C GLY A 85 -5.78 8.47 0.67
N LEU A 86 -6.94 9.13 0.72
CA LEU A 86 -8.22 8.54 0.35
C LEU A 86 -9.08 9.56 -0.38
N THR A 87 -9.75 9.11 -1.43
CA THR A 87 -10.83 9.85 -2.07
C THR A 87 -12.02 8.93 -2.32
N ALA A 88 -13.23 9.47 -2.23
CA ALA A 88 -14.46 8.84 -2.69
C ALA A 88 -15.13 9.79 -3.66
N ILE A 89 -15.52 9.25 -4.82
CA ILE A 89 -16.02 10.06 -5.92
C ILE A 89 -17.40 9.56 -6.30
N ASP A 90 -18.40 10.27 -5.79
CA ASP A 90 -19.80 10.09 -6.16
C ASP A 90 -20.14 10.99 -7.36
N ALA A 91 -19.81 10.52 -8.57
CA ALA A 91 -20.06 11.28 -9.79
C ALA A 91 -20.09 10.41 -11.07
N PRO A 92 -20.86 10.80 -12.09
CA PRO A 92 -20.86 10.10 -13.38
C PRO A 92 -19.47 10.04 -14.04
N ASP A 93 -18.67 11.09 -13.87
CA ASP A 93 -17.30 11.23 -14.40
C ASP A 93 -16.21 10.72 -13.43
N ARG A 94 -16.57 9.81 -12.51
CA ARG A 94 -15.69 9.32 -11.43
C ARG A 94 -14.31 8.85 -11.87
N PHE A 95 -14.18 8.26 -13.05
CA PHE A 95 -12.89 7.78 -13.55
C PHE A 95 -11.95 8.92 -13.93
N ALA A 96 -12.46 9.97 -14.59
CA ALA A 96 -11.65 11.14 -14.95
C ALA A 96 -11.21 11.90 -13.69
N ARG A 97 -12.12 12.04 -12.72
CA ARG A 97 -11.83 12.67 -11.43
C ARG A 97 -10.84 11.85 -10.60
N ALA A 98 -10.95 10.51 -10.62
CA ALA A 98 -10.00 9.63 -9.96
C ALA A 98 -8.61 9.80 -10.57
N GLN A 99 -8.50 9.81 -11.90
CA GLN A 99 -7.23 10.02 -12.57
C GLN A 99 -6.60 11.37 -12.21
N ALA A 100 -7.37 12.46 -12.23
CA ALA A 100 -6.87 13.78 -11.85
C ALA A 100 -6.34 13.81 -10.41
N TRP A 101 -7.05 13.17 -9.47
CA TRP A 101 -6.59 13.04 -8.08
C TRP A 101 -5.31 12.20 -7.98
N LEU A 102 -5.21 11.10 -8.74
CA LEU A 102 -3.99 10.27 -8.79
C LEU A 102 -2.80 11.05 -9.32
N ASP A 103 -2.99 11.87 -10.34
CA ASP A 103 -1.94 12.71 -10.93
C ASP A 103 -1.47 13.78 -9.93
N GLU A 104 -2.40 14.39 -9.21
CA GLU A 104 -2.10 15.34 -8.13
C GLU A 104 -1.29 14.66 -7.01
N VAL A 105 -1.75 13.53 -6.48
CA VAL A 105 -1.02 12.82 -5.42
C VAL A 105 0.35 12.37 -5.91
N ARG A 106 0.45 11.88 -7.15
CA ARG A 106 1.72 11.47 -7.75
C ARG A 106 2.72 12.62 -7.86
N ALA A 107 2.28 13.85 -8.11
CA ALA A 107 3.15 15.03 -8.13
C ALA A 107 3.79 15.31 -6.74
N HIS A 108 3.18 14.81 -5.67
CA HIS A 108 3.66 14.93 -4.28
C HIS A 108 4.36 13.65 -3.77
N CYS A 109 4.41 12.59 -4.59
CA CYS A 109 5.09 11.35 -4.26
C CYS A 109 6.56 11.40 -4.69
N ARG A 110 7.45 11.01 -3.79
CA ARG A 110 8.88 10.85 -4.03
C ARG A 110 9.27 9.40 -3.76
N ALA A 111 9.99 8.78 -4.69
CA ALA A 111 10.63 7.51 -4.41
C ALA A 111 11.83 7.75 -3.47
N GLY A 112 11.91 6.97 -2.41
CA GLY A 112 13.08 6.83 -1.55
C GLY A 112 13.66 5.43 -1.68
N GLY A 113 14.98 5.32 -1.52
CA GLY A 113 15.69 4.05 -1.71
C GLY A 113 16.09 3.81 -3.16
N ASP A 114 17.39 3.64 -3.39
CA ASP A 114 18.04 3.77 -4.70
C ASP A 114 18.14 2.44 -5.47
N ARG A 115 17.10 1.59 -5.41
CA ARG A 115 17.15 0.25 -6.03
C ARG A 115 16.00 0.02 -7.00
N PRO A 116 16.29 -0.33 -8.28
CA PRO A 116 15.27 -0.73 -9.24
C PRO A 116 14.78 -2.13 -8.86
N LEU A 117 13.84 -2.20 -7.92
CA LEU A 117 13.14 -3.43 -7.58
C LEU A 117 11.90 -3.59 -8.50
N PRO A 118 11.53 -4.83 -8.86
CA PRO A 118 10.20 -5.09 -9.39
C PRO A 118 9.15 -4.52 -8.43
N PHE A 119 8.09 -3.90 -8.96
CA PHE A 119 7.07 -3.25 -8.15
C PHE A 119 7.59 -2.10 -7.25
N ALA A 120 8.75 -1.50 -7.53
CA ALA A 120 9.20 -0.32 -6.79
C ALA A 120 8.30 0.90 -7.04
N GLY A 121 8.20 1.78 -6.03
CA GLY A 121 7.50 3.06 -6.12
C GLY A 121 6.08 3.06 -5.54
N ALA A 122 5.41 4.20 -5.71
CA ALA A 122 4.08 4.42 -5.13
C ALA A 122 3.00 3.68 -5.93
N HIS A 123 2.22 2.85 -5.23
CA HIS A 123 1.06 2.16 -5.78
C HIS A 123 -0.22 2.79 -5.28
N PHE A 124 -1.20 2.88 -6.17
CA PHE A 124 -2.51 3.41 -5.87
C PHE A 124 -3.52 2.28 -6.00
N LEU A 125 -4.27 2.04 -4.93
CA LEU A 125 -5.22 0.94 -4.84
C LEU A 125 -6.62 1.52 -4.90
N ALA A 126 -7.45 0.97 -5.78
CA ALA A 126 -8.79 1.48 -6.02
C ALA A 126 -9.81 0.34 -6.07
N SER A 127 -11.02 0.66 -5.64
CA SER A 127 -12.21 -0.14 -5.89
C SER A 127 -13.27 0.78 -6.48
N PHE A 128 -14.03 0.26 -7.45
CA PHE A 128 -15.08 1.01 -8.10
C PHE A 128 -16.39 0.28 -7.94
N THR A 129 -17.41 1.01 -7.50
CA THR A 129 -18.79 0.53 -7.52
C THR A 129 -19.29 0.46 -8.96
N PHE A 130 -20.28 -0.42 -9.17
CA PHE A 130 -20.97 -0.53 -10.45
C PHE A 130 -21.64 0.80 -10.84
N PHE A 131 -22.30 1.43 -9.88
CA PHE A 131 -22.96 2.72 -10.05
C PHE A 131 -22.03 3.88 -9.69
N HIS A 132 -22.45 5.11 -9.95
CA HIS A 132 -21.64 6.30 -9.66
C HIS A 132 -21.54 6.60 -8.17
N GLN A 133 -22.45 6.04 -7.36
CA GLN A 133 -22.51 6.25 -5.92
C GLN A 133 -21.32 5.61 -5.21
N ALA A 134 -20.64 6.41 -4.38
CA ALA A 134 -19.56 5.97 -3.52
C ALA A 134 -20.02 5.96 -2.06
N ASP A 135 -19.82 4.84 -1.36
CA ASP A 135 -20.05 4.73 0.08
C ASP A 135 -18.72 4.41 0.78
N LEU A 136 -18.28 5.31 1.67
CA LEU A 136 -17.06 5.19 2.46
C LEU A 136 -17.23 4.35 3.73
N GLY A 137 -18.47 3.98 4.08
CA GLY A 137 -18.83 3.23 5.29
C GLY A 137 -18.77 1.71 5.13
N LEU A 138 -18.59 1.20 3.91
CA LEU A 138 -18.43 -0.23 3.68
C LEU A 138 -16.94 -0.62 3.78
N PRO A 139 -16.59 -1.70 4.50
CA PRO A 139 -15.26 -2.27 4.38
C PRO A 139 -15.01 -2.57 2.91
N VAL A 140 -13.87 -2.13 2.38
CA VAL A 140 -13.47 -2.40 0.98
C VAL A 140 -13.67 -3.90 0.77
N PRO A 141 -14.57 -4.33 -0.13
CA PRO A 141 -14.79 -5.75 -0.30
C PRO A 141 -13.46 -6.35 -0.72
N ALA A 142 -12.98 -7.34 0.05
CA ALA A 142 -11.86 -8.16 -0.38
C ALA A 142 -12.22 -8.65 -1.79
N CYS A 143 -11.42 -8.28 -2.80
CA CYS A 143 -11.66 -8.70 -4.17
C CYS A 143 -11.28 -10.19 -4.26
N HIS A 144 -12.17 -11.06 -3.81
CA HIS A 144 -12.05 -12.50 -3.96
C HIS A 144 -12.63 -12.83 -5.33
N ARG A 145 -11.76 -13.21 -6.26
CA ARG A 145 -12.22 -13.77 -7.53
C ARG A 145 -12.70 -15.20 -7.24
N SER A 146 -13.98 -15.36 -6.94
CA SER A 146 -14.61 -16.68 -7.03
C SER A 146 -14.70 -17.05 -8.50
N THR A 147 -13.71 -17.78 -9.00
CA THR A 147 -13.79 -18.45 -10.31
C THR A 147 -14.89 -19.52 -10.26
N CYS A 148 -15.86 -19.40 -11.16
CA CYS A 148 -16.53 -20.53 -11.80
C CYS A 148 -16.04 -20.56 -13.26
#